data_AF-A0A9P7JLG2-F1
#
_entry.id   AF-A0A9P7JLG2-F1
#
_cell.length_a   1.000
_cell.length_b   1.000
_cell.length_c   1.000
_cell.angle_alpha   90.00
_cell.angle_beta   90.00
_cell.angle_gamma   90.00
#
_symmetry.space_group_name_H-M   'P 1'
#
loop_
_entity.id
_entity.type
_entity.pdbx_description
1 polymer ?
#
loop_
_entity_poly.entity_id
_entity_poly.type
_entity_poly.pdbx_seq_one_letter_code
_entity_poly.pdbx_strand_id
1 'polypeptide(L)'
;MDSPWEEDPRADYAPEADWAKLSNEFTNSGYREGIIAGKESALQEGFDAGFAHVGVPIGRDLGSIRGVISAIASFLSSKSQEDTTTLTTAREISSSLAGIRFSDIVPVDQEAEQHAREHLDANDDLIEQSEELLQKREMEGLEDMLQRLTAGTTSKPLQGRPTREDIIRLKEGIFTLSAQLGLDITP
;
A
#
# COMPACT_ATOMS: atom_id res chain seq x y z
N MET A 1 30.88 71.45 -0.98
CA MET A 1 31.11 69.99 -0.99
C MET A 1 29.77 69.40 -0.66
N ASP A 2 29.01 69.05 -1.69
CA ASP A 2 27.70 68.42 -1.52
C ASP A 2 27.97 66.94 -1.24
N SER A 3 27.42 66.45 -0.13
CA SER A 3 27.54 65.06 0.26
C SER A 3 26.85 64.23 -0.83
N PRO A 4 27.53 63.25 -1.47
CA PRO A 4 26.90 62.35 -2.45
C PRO A 4 25.77 61.46 -1.88
N TRP A 5 25.47 61.64 -0.59
CA TRP A 5 24.45 60.95 0.19
C TRP A 5 23.30 61.88 0.56
N GLU A 6 23.10 62.98 -0.16
CA GLU A 6 21.91 63.83 -0.03
C GLU A 6 20.67 63.04 -0.48
N GLU A 7 20.11 62.33 0.50
CA GLU A 7 18.76 61.80 0.65
C GLU A 7 17.81 62.02 -0.54
N ASP A 8 17.53 60.95 -1.29
CA ASP A 8 16.27 60.88 -2.04
C ASP A 8 15.14 60.74 -1.02
N PRO A 9 14.23 61.72 -0.87
CA PRO A 9 13.14 61.66 0.10
C PRO A 9 12.13 60.52 -0.16
N ARG A 10 12.29 59.80 -1.28
CA ARG A 10 11.48 58.64 -1.67
C ARG A 10 12.11 57.31 -1.26
N ALA A 11 13.38 57.29 -0.86
CA ALA A 11 14.09 56.08 -0.47
C ALA A 11 13.71 55.56 0.92
N ASP A 12 13.11 56.39 1.78
CA ASP A 12 12.74 56.00 3.16
C ASP A 12 11.37 55.29 3.26
N TYR A 13 10.51 55.40 2.24
CA TYR A 13 9.14 54.82 2.29
C TYR A 13 8.98 53.47 1.58
N ALA A 14 9.92 53.14 0.67
CA ALA A 14 9.93 51.85 -0.02
C ALA A 14 10.46 50.66 0.83
N PRO A 15 11.50 50.83 1.69
CA PRO A 15 12.04 49.74 2.48
C PRO A 15 11.01 49.17 3.44
N GLU A 16 10.31 50.01 4.21
CA GLU A 16 9.33 49.57 5.21
C GLU A 16 8.18 48.74 4.59
N ALA A 17 7.70 49.16 3.41
CA ALA A 17 6.64 48.47 2.69
C ALA A 17 7.10 47.11 2.13
N ASP A 18 8.35 47.04 1.66
CA ASP A 18 8.93 45.80 1.17
C ASP A 18 9.34 44.86 2.32
N TRP A 19 9.76 45.39 3.46
CA TRP A 19 9.95 44.64 4.70
C TRP A 19 8.63 44.07 5.24
N ALA A 20 7.54 44.84 5.18
CA ALA A 20 6.23 44.37 5.60
C ALA A 20 5.69 43.25 4.69
N LYS A 21 5.87 43.37 3.37
CA LYS A 21 5.54 42.30 2.41
C LYS A 21 6.35 41.04 2.69
N LEU A 22 7.68 41.19 2.82
CA LEU A 22 8.59 40.08 3.08
C LEU A 22 8.25 39.38 4.41
N SER A 23 7.97 40.16 5.46
CA SER A 23 7.54 39.63 6.76
C SER A 23 6.22 38.85 6.66
N ASN A 24 5.25 39.36 5.89
CA ASN A 24 3.97 38.69 5.70
C ASN A 24 4.13 37.39 4.89
N GLU A 25 4.98 37.38 3.86
CA GLU A 25 5.32 36.18 3.10
C GLU A 25 6.00 35.13 3.98
N PHE A 26 7.00 35.50 4.77
CA PHE A 26 7.65 34.57 5.71
C PHE A 26 6.69 34.05 6.78
N THR A 27 5.79 34.89 7.30
CA THR A 27 4.79 34.47 8.30
C THR A 27 3.80 33.49 7.70
N ASN A 28 3.25 33.79 6.52
CA ASN A 28 2.29 32.92 5.84
C ASN A 28 2.95 31.62 5.37
N SER A 29 4.17 31.70 4.84
CA SER A 29 4.95 30.53 4.47
C SER A 29 5.26 29.66 5.67
N GLY A 30 5.75 30.25 6.77
CA GLY A 30 6.08 29.53 8.00
C GLY A 30 4.85 28.92 8.68
N TYR A 31 3.70 29.60 8.64
CA TYR A 31 2.43 29.05 9.13
C TYR A 31 1.98 27.85 8.29
N ARG A 32 2.02 27.98 6.96
CA ARG A 32 1.67 26.89 6.04
C ARG A 32 2.60 25.69 6.22
N GLU A 33 3.90 25.94 6.31
CA GLU A 33 4.92 24.92 6.52
C GLU A 33 4.75 24.24 7.88
N GLY A 34 4.44 25.00 8.94
CA GLY A 34 4.12 24.45 10.26
C GLY A 34 2.89 23.53 10.27
N ILE A 35 1.83 23.90 9.54
CA ILE A 35 0.64 23.04 9.38
C ILE A 35 0.99 21.77 8.62
N ILE A 36 1.73 21.89 7.50
CA ILE A 36 2.11 20.74 6.68
C ILE A 36 3.00 19.79 7.49
N ALA A 37 4.02 20.32 8.17
CA ALA A 37 4.92 19.54 9.02
C ALA A 37 4.17 18.84 10.16
N GLY A 38 3.19 19.52 10.78
CA GLY A 38 2.35 18.92 11.82
C GLY A 38 1.46 17.78 11.29
N LYS A 39 0.80 18.00 10.15
CA LYS A 39 -0.03 16.98 9.48
C LYS A 39 0.80 15.78 9.05
N GLU A 40 1.97 16.04 8.47
CA GLU A 40 2.90 15.00 8.04
C GLU A 40 3.44 14.20 9.22
N SER A 41 3.86 14.87 10.30
CA SER A 41 4.37 14.18 11.50
C SER A 41 3.32 13.26 12.13
N ALA A 42 2.06 13.68 12.21
CA ALA A 42 0.97 12.85 12.73
C ALA A 42 0.64 11.68 11.78
N LEU A 43 0.68 11.90 10.46
CA LEU A 43 0.42 10.88 9.45
C LEU A 43 1.53 9.80 9.42
N GLN A 44 2.79 10.21 9.57
CA GLN A 44 3.94 9.32 9.52
C GLN A 44 3.94 8.32 10.69
N GLU A 45 3.59 8.76 11.90
CA GLU A 45 3.50 7.85 13.06
C GLU A 45 2.48 6.73 12.83
N GLY A 46 1.30 7.06 12.30
CA GLY A 46 0.28 6.07 11.93
C GLY A 46 0.74 5.13 10.81
N PHE A 47 1.43 5.66 9.80
CA PHE A 47 2.01 4.85 8.73
C PHE A 47 3.07 3.88 9.25
N ASP A 48 4.02 4.35 10.07
CA ASP A 48 5.11 3.54 10.60
C ASP A 48 4.58 2.39 11.47
N ALA A 49 3.58 2.68 12.32
CA ALA A 49 2.89 1.65 13.10
C ALA A 49 2.18 0.62 12.21
N GLY A 50 1.40 1.08 11.23
CA GLY A 50 0.71 0.19 10.28
C GLY A 50 1.69 -0.66 9.45
N PHE A 51 2.79 -0.06 9.00
CA PHE A 51 3.84 -0.73 8.26
C PHE A 51 4.53 -1.80 9.12
N ALA A 52 4.97 -1.47 10.33
CA ALA A 52 5.70 -2.39 11.19
C ALA A 52 4.81 -3.53 11.74
N HIS A 53 3.58 -3.24 12.12
CA HIS A 53 2.71 -4.20 12.82
C HIS A 53 1.80 -5.02 11.89
N VAL A 54 1.40 -4.47 10.74
CA VAL A 54 0.45 -5.12 9.82
C VAL A 54 1.10 -5.40 8.47
N GLY A 55 1.73 -4.40 7.87
CA GLY A 55 2.35 -4.48 6.54
C GLY A 55 3.46 -5.52 6.45
N VAL A 56 4.50 -5.36 7.27
CA VAL A 56 5.70 -6.20 7.25
C VAL A 56 5.38 -7.67 7.55
N PRO A 57 4.61 -8.02 8.61
CA PRO A 57 4.32 -9.43 8.90
C PRO A 57 3.55 -10.12 7.77
N ILE A 58 2.47 -9.50 7.28
CA ILE A 58 1.65 -10.08 6.21
C ILE A 58 2.46 -10.16 4.91
N GLY A 59 3.19 -9.10 4.56
CA GLY A 59 3.99 -9.05 3.34
C GLY A 59 5.11 -10.10 3.33
N ARG A 60 5.81 -10.28 4.47
CA ARG A 60 6.87 -11.28 4.62
C ARG A 60 6.30 -12.69 4.50
N ASP A 61 5.20 -12.99 5.18
CA ASP A 61 4.58 -14.32 5.16
C ASP A 61 4.10 -14.69 3.75
N LEU A 62 3.37 -13.78 3.09
CA LEU A 62 2.87 -13.99 1.74
C LEU A 62 4.02 -14.13 0.73
N GLY A 63 5.05 -13.28 0.85
CA GLY A 63 6.26 -13.33 0.02
C GLY A 63 7.01 -14.66 0.18
N SER A 64 7.17 -15.14 1.41
CA SER A 64 7.79 -16.43 1.71
C SER A 64 7.04 -17.60 1.04
N ILE A 65 5.72 -17.65 1.22
CA ILE A 65 4.88 -18.71 0.65
C ILE A 65 4.92 -18.70 -0.88
N ARG A 66 4.86 -17.52 -1.52
CA ARG A 66 5.02 -17.36 -2.98
C ARG A 66 6.39 -17.83 -3.46
N GLY A 67 7.45 -17.50 -2.72
CA GLY A 67 8.81 -17.93 -3.04
C GLY A 67 8.97 -19.45 -2.98
N VAL A 68 8.45 -20.07 -1.90
CA VAL A 68 8.49 -21.53 -1.71
C VAL A 68 7.78 -22.26 -2.87
N ILE A 69 6.55 -21.89 -3.19
CA ILE A 69 5.82 -22.60 -4.26
C ILE A 69 6.46 -22.38 -5.64
N SER A 70 7.02 -21.20 -5.90
CA SER A 70 7.74 -20.90 -7.15
C SER A 70 9.01 -21.76 -7.28
N ALA A 71 9.75 -21.95 -6.18
CA ALA A 71 10.90 -22.83 -6.13
C ALA A 71 10.51 -24.29 -6.38
N ILE A 72 9.43 -24.78 -5.73
CA ILE A 72 8.90 -26.13 -5.94
C ILE A 72 8.48 -26.33 -7.40
N ALA A 73 7.70 -25.41 -7.96
CA ALA A 73 7.25 -25.48 -9.35
C ALA A 73 8.42 -25.48 -10.34
N SER A 74 9.46 -24.69 -10.07
CA SER A 74 10.68 -24.64 -10.90
C SER A 74 11.50 -25.93 -10.80
N PHE A 75 11.67 -26.46 -9.59
CA PHE A 75 12.33 -27.73 -9.34
C PHE A 75 11.63 -28.88 -10.07
N LEU A 76 10.30 -28.99 -9.92
CA LEU A 76 9.49 -29.99 -10.62
C LEU A 76 9.58 -29.84 -12.14
N SER A 77 9.54 -28.61 -12.66
CA SER A 77 9.67 -28.36 -14.09
C SER A 77 11.02 -28.79 -14.66
N SER A 78 12.08 -28.77 -13.87
CA SER A 78 13.42 -29.22 -14.28
C SER A 78 13.56 -30.76 -14.31
N LYS A 79 12.76 -31.48 -13.52
CA LYS A 79 12.86 -32.94 -13.33
C LYS A 79 12.03 -33.76 -14.34
N SER A 80 11.18 -33.08 -15.12
CA SER A 80 10.50 -33.41 -16.40
C SER A 80 9.91 -34.80 -16.71
N GLN A 81 10.01 -35.87 -15.90
CA GLN A 81 9.51 -37.19 -16.35
C GLN A 81 8.49 -37.95 -15.49
N GLU A 82 8.32 -37.71 -14.18
CA GLU A 82 7.40 -38.57 -13.38
C GLU A 82 6.22 -37.83 -12.71
N ASP A 83 6.24 -36.51 -12.66
CA ASP A 83 5.45 -35.72 -11.69
C ASP A 83 4.56 -34.66 -12.36
N THR A 84 3.88 -35.01 -13.46
CA THR A 84 3.04 -34.06 -14.20
C THR A 84 1.87 -33.52 -13.36
N THR A 85 1.31 -34.36 -12.50
CA THR A 85 0.18 -34.00 -11.63
C THR A 85 0.60 -33.07 -10.49
N THR A 86 1.72 -33.33 -9.82
CA THR A 86 2.25 -32.48 -8.75
C THR A 86 2.77 -31.15 -9.29
N LEU A 87 3.28 -31.13 -10.51
CA LEU A 87 3.65 -29.91 -11.21
C LEU A 87 2.42 -29.06 -11.59
N THR A 88 1.31 -29.68 -12.02
CA THR A 88 0.07 -28.94 -12.27
C THR A 88 -0.51 -28.36 -10.99
N THR A 89 -0.56 -29.12 -9.89
CA THR A 89 -1.06 -28.61 -8.60
C THR A 89 -0.18 -27.48 -8.06
N ALA A 90 1.15 -27.59 -8.21
CA ALA A 90 2.06 -26.52 -7.78
C ALA A 90 1.85 -25.21 -8.57
N ARG A 91 1.59 -25.31 -9.88
CA ARG A 91 1.27 -24.14 -10.72
C ARG A 91 -0.08 -23.54 -10.39
N GLU A 92 -1.08 -24.36 -10.10
CA GLU A 92 -2.39 -23.90 -9.66
C GLU A 92 -2.29 -23.11 -8.35
N ILE A 93 -1.62 -23.67 -7.34
CA ILE A 93 -1.39 -22.99 -6.04
C ILE A 93 -0.62 -21.69 -6.25
N SER A 94 0.41 -21.69 -7.10
CA SER A 94 1.18 -20.49 -7.43
C SER A 94 0.31 -19.42 -8.10
N SER A 95 -0.59 -19.81 -9.01
CA SER A 95 -1.54 -18.89 -9.66
C SER A 95 -2.53 -18.31 -8.66
N SER A 96 -3.10 -19.16 -7.79
CA SER A 96 -4.00 -18.73 -6.73
C SER A 96 -3.32 -17.75 -5.77
N LEU A 97 -2.09 -18.03 -5.33
CA LEU A 97 -1.32 -17.13 -4.46
C LEU A 97 -0.92 -15.82 -5.14
N ALA A 98 -0.65 -15.83 -6.45
CA ALA A 98 -0.34 -14.62 -7.20
C ALA A 98 -1.54 -13.66 -7.28
N GLY A 99 -2.75 -14.21 -7.27
CA GLY A 99 -3.99 -13.45 -7.33
C GLY A 99 -4.41 -12.76 -6.03
N ILE A 100 -3.82 -13.12 -4.89
CA ILE A 100 -4.19 -12.55 -3.58
C ILE A 100 -3.57 -11.16 -3.40
N ARG A 101 -4.40 -10.13 -3.13
CA ARG A 101 -3.91 -8.77 -2.89
C ARG A 101 -3.77 -8.51 -1.39
N PHE A 102 -2.95 -7.51 -1.05
CA PHE A 102 -2.78 -7.11 0.35
C PHE A 102 -4.10 -6.65 0.97
N SER A 103 -4.92 -5.90 0.22
CA SER A 103 -6.25 -5.43 0.63
C SER A 103 -7.24 -6.56 0.98
N ASP A 104 -7.03 -7.78 0.48
CA ASP A 104 -7.91 -8.91 0.76
C ASP A 104 -7.59 -9.59 2.11
N ILE A 105 -6.37 -9.42 2.61
CA ILE A 105 -5.82 -10.16 3.76
C ILE A 105 -5.73 -9.28 5.01
N VAL A 106 -5.56 -7.98 4.79
CA VAL A 106 -5.42 -6.99 5.86
C VAL A 106 -6.70 -6.96 6.69
N PRO A 107 -6.58 -7.00 8.04
CA PRO A 107 -7.76 -6.85 8.87
C PRO A 107 -8.26 -5.42 8.74
N VAL A 108 -9.58 -5.25 8.70
CA VAL A 108 -10.19 -3.91 8.66
C VAL A 108 -9.72 -3.12 9.89
N ASP A 109 -9.17 -1.93 9.65
CA ASP A 109 -8.68 -1.05 10.70
C ASP A 109 -9.86 -0.37 11.39
N GLN A 110 -10.30 -0.94 12.51
CA GLN A 110 -11.45 -0.48 13.27
C GLN A 110 -11.21 0.89 13.92
N GLU A 111 -9.97 1.23 14.24
CA GLU A 111 -9.60 2.52 14.83
C GLU A 111 -9.66 3.62 13.76
N ALA A 112 -9.15 3.35 12.56
CA ALA A 112 -9.28 4.25 11.41
C ALA A 112 -10.75 4.45 10.99
N GLU A 113 -11.58 3.40 10.98
CA GLU A 113 -13.01 3.53 10.69
C GLU A 113 -13.76 4.35 11.74
N GLN A 114 -13.42 4.17 13.02
CA GLN A 114 -14.06 4.88 14.12
C GLN A 114 -13.65 6.36 14.14
N HIS A 115 -12.37 6.66 13.91
CA HIS A 115 -11.88 8.03 13.76
C HIS A 115 -12.48 8.75 12.53
N ALA A 116 -12.57 8.07 11.37
CA ALA A 116 -13.26 8.61 10.21
C ALA A 116 -14.75 8.90 10.48
N ARG A 117 -15.39 8.06 11.30
CA ARG A 117 -16.78 8.22 11.73
C ARG A 117 -16.99 9.36 12.72
N GLU A 118 -16.02 9.65 13.57
CA GLU A 118 -16.06 10.75 14.55
C GLU A 118 -15.74 12.11 13.91
N HIS A 119 -14.91 12.14 12.86
CA HIS A 119 -14.56 13.37 12.12
C HIS A 119 -15.50 13.73 10.95
N LEU A 120 -16.53 12.90 10.70
CA LEU A 120 -17.60 13.14 9.73
C LEU A 120 -18.43 14.42 10.02
N ASP A 121 -18.30 14.99 11.23
CA ASP A 121 -18.92 16.26 11.63
C ASP A 121 -18.09 17.51 11.28
N ALA A 122 -16.87 17.38 10.69
CA ALA A 122 -15.95 18.48 10.37
C ALA A 122 -15.67 18.69 8.85
N ASN A 123 -16.72 18.55 8.03
CA ASN A 123 -17.03 19.19 6.72
C ASN A 123 -16.04 19.52 5.57
N ASP A 124 -14.70 19.47 5.64
CA ASP A 124 -13.87 19.92 4.46
C ASP A 124 -12.84 18.89 3.95
N ASP A 125 -11.99 18.31 4.81
CA ASP A 125 -10.91 17.38 4.40
C ASP A 125 -11.39 15.97 3.97
N LEU A 126 -12.65 15.61 4.25
CA LEU A 126 -13.20 14.27 4.06
C LEU A 126 -13.75 14.02 2.65
N ILE A 127 -14.13 15.09 1.93
CA ILE A 127 -14.69 14.98 0.58
C ILE A 127 -13.60 14.44 -0.37
N GLU A 128 -12.38 14.99 -0.30
CA GLU A 128 -11.25 14.57 -1.12
C GLU A 128 -10.84 13.11 -0.85
N GLN A 129 -10.74 12.70 0.42
CA GLN A 129 -10.43 11.31 0.78
C GLN A 129 -11.55 10.34 0.35
N SER A 130 -12.82 10.77 0.42
CA SER A 130 -13.95 9.93 0.00
C SER A 130 -13.95 9.66 -1.51
N GLU A 131 -13.58 10.65 -2.32
CA GLU A 131 -13.45 10.52 -3.77
C GLU A 131 -12.29 9.58 -4.15
N GLU A 132 -11.14 9.69 -3.47
CA GLU A 132 -10.01 8.79 -3.68
C GLU A 132 -10.34 7.33 -3.32
N LEU A 133 -11.02 7.10 -2.19
CA LEU A 133 -11.42 5.76 -1.79
C LEU A 133 -12.44 5.13 -2.75
N LEU A 134 -13.35 5.94 -3.30
CA LEU A 134 -14.30 5.50 -4.32
C LEU A 134 -13.59 5.11 -5.61
N GLN A 135 -12.68 5.95 -6.10
CA GLN A 135 -11.86 5.66 -7.29
C GLN A 135 -11.03 4.39 -7.10
N LYS A 136 -10.43 4.21 -5.91
CA LYS A 136 -9.68 3.00 -5.57
C LYS A 136 -10.57 1.76 -5.62
N ARG A 137 -11.78 1.82 -5.05
CA ARG A 137 -12.75 0.71 -5.10
C ARG A 137 -13.19 0.37 -6.53
N GLU A 138 -13.41 1.38 -7.36
CA GLU A 138 -13.74 1.19 -8.77
C GLU A 138 -12.58 0.54 -9.53
N MET A 139 -11.35 1.00 -9.32
CA MET A 139 -10.14 0.41 -9.88
C MET A 139 -9.99 -1.07 -9.48
N GLU A 140 -10.17 -1.38 -8.19
CA GLU A 140 -10.14 -2.76 -7.69
C GLU A 140 -11.18 -3.64 -8.39
N GLY A 141 -12.39 -3.12 -8.63
CA GLY A 141 -13.45 -3.83 -9.35
C GLY A 141 -13.13 -4.07 -10.83
N LEU A 142 -12.44 -3.13 -11.48
CA LEU A 142 -11.95 -3.30 -12.85
C LEU A 142 -10.86 -4.38 -12.93
N GLU A 143 -9.95 -4.39 -11.97
CA GLU A 143 -8.91 -5.41 -11.85
C GLU A 143 -9.52 -6.81 -11.63
N ASP A 144 -10.56 -6.92 -10.79
CA ASP A 144 -11.29 -8.18 -10.58
C ASP A 144 -11.94 -8.66 -11.89
N MET A 145 -12.51 -7.75 -12.67
CA MET A 145 -13.08 -8.07 -13.97
C MET A 145 -12.02 -8.56 -14.97
N LEU A 146 -10.88 -7.87 -15.04
CA LEU A 146 -9.75 -8.26 -15.89
C LEU A 146 -9.17 -9.61 -15.48
N GLN A 147 -9.01 -9.86 -14.18
CA GLN A 147 -8.50 -11.12 -13.66
C GLN A 147 -9.42 -12.31 -14.00
N ARG A 148 -10.74 -12.10 -13.99
CA ARG A 148 -11.70 -13.12 -14.45
C ARG A 148 -11.63 -13.38 -15.95
N LEU A 149 -11.32 -12.36 -16.75
CA LEU A 149 -11.11 -12.49 -18.20
C LEU A 149 -9.79 -13.18 -18.53
N THR A 150 -8.72 -12.92 -17.77
CA THR A 150 -7.40 -13.56 -17.99
C THR A 150 -7.33 -14.98 -17.43
N ALA A 151 -8.08 -15.30 -16.38
CA ALA A 151 -8.11 -16.64 -15.77
C ALA A 151 -8.81 -17.72 -16.63
N GLY A 152 -9.41 -17.35 -17.76
CA GLY A 152 -10.24 -18.20 -18.62
C GLY A 152 -9.57 -19.38 -19.33
N THR A 153 -8.39 -19.87 -18.90
CA THR A 153 -7.75 -21.03 -19.55
C THR A 153 -6.98 -21.98 -18.62
N THR A 154 -6.65 -21.61 -17.37
CA THR A 154 -5.66 -22.42 -16.61
C THR A 154 -5.90 -22.61 -15.11
N SER A 155 -6.97 -22.10 -14.50
CA SER A 155 -7.22 -22.39 -13.07
C SER A 155 -8.69 -22.29 -12.66
N LYS A 156 -9.10 -23.13 -11.70
CA LYS A 156 -10.40 -23.05 -11.04
C LYS A 156 -10.42 -21.74 -10.22
N PRO A 157 -11.27 -20.75 -10.56
CA PRO A 157 -11.28 -19.49 -9.83
C PRO A 157 -11.70 -19.75 -8.38
N LEU A 158 -11.03 -19.11 -7.42
CA LEU A 158 -11.60 -18.97 -6.08
C LEU A 158 -12.95 -18.26 -6.23
N GLN A 159 -14.01 -18.86 -5.67
CA GLN A 159 -15.36 -18.30 -5.73
C GLN A 159 -15.46 -17.16 -4.72
N GLY A 160 -14.96 -15.97 -5.09
CA GLY A 160 -15.01 -14.76 -4.26
C GLY A 160 -13.63 -14.16 -4.01
N ARG A 161 -13.62 -13.03 -3.27
CA ARG A 161 -12.37 -12.40 -2.79
C ARG A 161 -11.64 -13.41 -1.88
N PRO A 162 -10.32 -13.60 -2.06
CA PRO A 162 -9.55 -14.57 -1.29
C PRO A 162 -9.56 -14.17 0.19
N THR A 163 -9.98 -15.09 1.06
CA THR A 163 -10.00 -14.81 2.51
C THR A 163 -8.75 -15.32 3.20
N ARG A 164 -8.55 -14.93 4.47
CA ARG A 164 -7.44 -15.43 5.30
C ARG A 164 -7.43 -16.95 5.40
N GLU A 165 -8.60 -17.57 5.44
CA GLU A 165 -8.75 -19.02 5.49
C GLU A 165 -8.22 -19.69 4.22
N ASP A 166 -8.33 -19.04 3.05
CA ASP A 166 -7.79 -19.56 1.81
C ASP A 166 -6.26 -19.58 1.82
N ILE A 167 -5.61 -18.60 2.46
CA ILE A 167 -4.16 -18.59 2.65
C ILE A 167 -3.72 -19.75 3.54
N ILE A 168 -4.45 -20.00 4.63
CA ILE A 168 -4.16 -21.12 5.53
C ILE A 168 -4.25 -22.44 4.76
N ARG A 169 -5.32 -22.62 3.98
CA ARG A 169 -5.49 -23.81 3.12
C ARG A 169 -4.38 -23.96 2.07
N LEU A 170 -3.98 -22.87 1.42
CA LEU A 170 -2.90 -22.88 0.43
C LEU A 170 -1.56 -23.20 1.10
N LYS A 171 -1.32 -22.70 2.31
CA LYS A 171 -0.12 -23.00 3.11
C LYS A 171 -0.07 -24.49 3.48
N GLU A 172 -1.18 -25.07 3.95
CA GLU A 172 -1.30 -26.50 4.21
C GLU A 172 -1.07 -27.33 2.92
N GLY A 173 -1.64 -26.89 1.79
CA GLY A 173 -1.39 -27.48 0.48
C GLY A 173 0.09 -27.50 0.09
N ILE A 174 0.82 -26.42 0.36
CA ILE A 174 2.27 -26.36 0.11
C ILE A 174 3.04 -27.33 1.00
N PHE A 175 2.70 -27.42 2.28
CA PHE A 175 3.35 -28.36 3.20
C PHE A 175 3.11 -29.83 2.82
N THR A 176 1.90 -30.16 2.39
CA THR A 176 1.63 -31.53 1.90
C THR A 176 2.41 -31.85 0.64
N LEU A 177 2.54 -30.90 -0.29
CA LEU A 177 3.39 -31.06 -1.49
C LEU A 177 4.87 -31.16 -1.14
N SER A 178 5.36 -30.34 -0.21
CA SER A 178 6.77 -30.40 0.21
C SER A 178 7.09 -31.73 0.90
N ALA A 179 6.17 -32.24 1.74
CA ALA A 179 6.30 -33.54 2.39
C ALA A 179 6.31 -34.71 1.37
N GLN A 180 5.46 -34.65 0.34
CA GLN A 180 5.47 -35.63 -0.76
C GLN A 180 6.81 -35.63 -1.52
N LEU A 181 7.47 -34.47 -1.61
CA LEU A 181 8.77 -34.30 -2.26
C LEU A 181 9.97 -34.59 -1.36
N GLY A 182 9.75 -34.85 -0.06
CA GLY A 182 10.81 -35.04 0.93
C GLY A 182 11.63 -33.76 1.18
N LEU A 183 11.04 -32.59 0.94
CA LEU A 183 11.65 -31.29 1.20
C LEU A 183 11.21 -30.81 2.60
N ASP A 184 12.14 -30.80 3.56
CA ASP A 184 11.92 -30.24 4.89
C ASP A 184 11.95 -28.71 4.81
N ILE A 185 10.81 -28.11 4.49
CA ILE A 185 10.62 -26.67 4.51
C ILE A 185 10.18 -26.30 5.92
N THR A 186 11.12 -25.76 6.70
CA THR A 186 10.85 -25.23 8.04
C THR A 186 10.17 -23.86 7.95
N PRO A 187 9.21 -23.55 8.84
CA PRO A 187 8.48 -22.28 8.84
C PRO A 187 9.36 -21.07 9.18
#